data_AF-A0A395NGQ0-F1
#
_entry.id   AF-A0A395NGQ0-F1
#
_cell.length_a   1.000
_cell.length_b   1.000
_cell.length_c   1.000
_cell.angle_alpha   90.00
_cell.angle_beta   90.00
_cell.angle_gamma   90.00
#
_symmetry.space_group_name_H-M   'P 1'
#
loop_
_entity.id
_entity.type
_entity.pdbx_description
1 polymer ?
#
loop_
_entity_poly.entity_id
_entity_poly.type
_entity_poly.pdbx_seq_one_letter_code
_entity_poly.pdbx_strand_id
1 'polypeptide(L)'
;DEALNRQFQVLKTDYAPTGISFSLKSIDKTINETWANNTDLKRMWHTLRKGGYNELNLWFIPTLGNYGFCTLPASSEDVAYAFYEDGCTIRSDTVPGGRAKEYNLGKTVTHEVGHWFGLLHTFEGGCEGEGDYVDDTPAQASPSSGCPEGRDSCPDKPGLDPIHNFMDYSYDACYKEFTPGQVDRMRKVWSGYRAWAVEA
;
A
#
# COMPACT_ATOMS: atom_id res chain seq x y z
N ASP A 1 -17.30 0.45 12.33
CA ASP A 1 -17.40 1.37 11.18
C ASP A 1 -16.66 2.65 11.44
N GLU A 2 -16.78 3.27 12.62
CA GLU A 2 -16.01 4.48 12.96
C GLU A 2 -14.49 4.34 12.71
N ALA A 3 -13.85 3.27 13.21
CA ALA A 3 -12.41 3.04 12.98
C ALA A 3 -12.05 2.94 11.49
N LEU A 4 -12.88 2.26 10.69
CA LEU A 4 -12.67 2.12 9.24
C LEU A 4 -12.96 3.44 8.50
N ASN A 5 -13.92 4.23 8.96
CA ASN A 5 -14.14 5.58 8.44
C ASN A 5 -12.94 6.50 8.73
N ARG A 6 -12.35 6.42 9.93
CA ARG A 6 -11.10 7.15 10.24
C ARG A 6 -9.95 6.69 9.35
N GLN A 7 -9.79 5.38 9.15
CA GLN A 7 -8.80 4.84 8.22
C GLN A 7 -9.01 5.37 6.79
N PHE A 8 -10.25 5.43 6.32
CA PHE A 8 -10.57 5.97 5.01
C PHE A 8 -10.24 7.46 4.90
N GLN A 9 -10.44 8.25 5.96
CA GLN A 9 -10.01 9.66 5.96
C GLN A 9 -8.49 9.81 5.91
N VAL A 10 -7.73 8.95 6.59
CA VAL A 10 -6.26 8.95 6.50
C VAL A 10 -5.81 8.69 5.07
N LEU A 11 -6.34 7.63 4.43
CA LEU A 11 -6.02 7.32 3.04
C LEU A 11 -6.30 8.51 2.10
N LYS A 12 -7.49 9.13 2.24
CA LYS A 12 -7.82 10.32 1.45
C LYS A 12 -6.89 11.49 1.69
N THR A 13 -6.46 11.71 2.93
CA THR A 13 -5.57 12.81 3.30
C THR A 13 -4.18 12.60 2.71
N ASP A 14 -3.66 11.39 2.82
CA ASP A 14 -2.30 11.06 2.36
C ASP A 14 -2.17 11.09 0.84
N TYR A 15 -3.23 10.69 0.13
CA TYR A 15 -3.25 10.73 -1.34
C TYR A 15 -3.70 12.08 -1.91
N ALA A 16 -4.29 12.99 -1.12
CA ALA A 16 -4.78 14.26 -1.64
C ALA A 16 -3.72 15.07 -2.43
N PRO A 17 -2.45 15.17 -2.00
CA PRO A 17 -1.41 15.88 -2.76
C PRO A 17 -1.11 15.26 -4.14
N THR A 18 -1.39 13.97 -4.32
CA THR A 18 -1.15 13.24 -5.57
C THR A 18 -2.22 13.54 -6.64
N GLY A 19 -3.38 14.08 -6.23
CA GLY A 19 -4.57 14.25 -7.06
C GLY A 19 -5.38 12.96 -7.27
N ILE A 20 -4.95 11.82 -6.72
CA ILE A 20 -5.74 10.59 -6.68
C ILE A 20 -6.81 10.73 -5.58
N SER A 21 -8.04 10.34 -5.90
CA SER A 21 -9.17 10.41 -4.97
C SER A 21 -9.89 9.07 -4.88
N PHE A 22 -10.45 8.80 -3.70
CA PHE A 22 -11.19 7.57 -3.43
C PHE A 22 -12.63 7.88 -3.02
N SER A 23 -13.55 7.04 -3.45
CA SER A 23 -14.94 7.04 -3.00
C SER A 23 -15.23 5.72 -2.31
N LEU A 24 -15.71 5.78 -1.06
CA LEU A 24 -16.11 4.58 -0.32
C LEU A 24 -17.41 4.03 -0.92
N LYS A 25 -17.40 2.76 -1.33
CA LYS A 25 -18.57 2.06 -1.90
C LYS A 25 -19.38 1.34 -0.83
N SER A 26 -18.72 0.50 -0.04
CA SER A 26 -19.34 -0.22 1.07
C SER A 26 -18.32 -0.52 2.17
N ILE A 27 -18.84 -0.83 3.36
CA ILE A 27 -18.11 -1.48 4.44
C ILE A 27 -18.90 -2.73 4.79
N ASP A 28 -18.28 -3.89 4.61
CA ASP A 28 -18.88 -5.18 4.91
C ASP A 28 -18.15 -5.83 6.09
N LYS A 29 -18.88 -6.64 6.87
CA LYS A 29 -18.31 -7.41 7.98
C LYS A 29 -18.68 -8.87 7.83
N THR A 30 -17.68 -9.73 7.97
CA THR A 30 -17.87 -11.18 7.90
C THR A 30 -17.25 -11.82 9.14
N ILE A 31 -17.99 -12.72 9.77
CA ILE A 31 -17.49 -13.52 10.89
C ILE A 31 -17.03 -14.86 10.32
N ASN A 32 -15.71 -15.06 10.27
CA ASN A 32 -15.11 -16.30 9.82
C ASN A 32 -13.76 -16.50 10.53
N GLU A 33 -13.67 -17.53 11.38
CA GLU A 33 -12.48 -17.80 12.19
C GLU A 33 -11.27 -18.20 11.33
N THR A 34 -11.47 -18.98 10.27
CA THR A 34 -10.42 -19.40 9.33
C THR A 34 -9.74 -18.18 8.70
N TRP A 35 -10.53 -17.22 8.22
CA TRP A 35 -10.01 -16.01 7.60
C TRP A 35 -9.40 -15.05 8.61
N ALA A 36 -10.03 -14.91 9.78
CA ALA A 36 -9.52 -14.07 10.85
C ALA A 36 -8.13 -14.52 11.35
N ASN A 37 -7.86 -15.82 11.31
CA ASN A 37 -6.59 -16.43 11.70
C ASN A 37 -5.58 -16.60 10.55
N ASN A 38 -5.81 -16.00 9.37
CA ASN A 38 -4.91 -16.08 8.22
C ASN A 38 -4.61 -17.54 7.78
N THR A 39 -5.64 -18.39 7.74
CA THR A 39 -5.47 -19.82 7.35
C THR A 39 -6.01 -20.15 5.95
N ASP A 40 -6.86 -19.30 5.37
CA ASP A 40 -7.39 -19.48 4.00
C ASP A 40 -7.73 -18.13 3.34
N LEU A 41 -6.71 -17.29 3.12
CA LEU A 41 -6.89 -15.99 2.47
C LEU A 41 -7.38 -16.11 1.02
N LYS A 42 -6.93 -17.14 0.30
CA LYS A 42 -7.36 -17.35 -1.09
C LYS A 42 -8.88 -17.48 -1.17
N ARG A 43 -9.48 -18.33 -0.34
CA ARG A 43 -10.96 -18.42 -0.30
C ARG A 43 -11.60 -17.13 0.19
N MET A 44 -10.99 -16.43 1.14
CA MET A 44 -11.49 -15.13 1.61
C MET A 44 -11.60 -14.14 0.45
N TRP A 45 -10.53 -13.93 -0.33
CA TRP A 45 -10.52 -12.97 -1.42
C TRP A 45 -11.52 -13.35 -2.52
N HIS A 46 -11.51 -14.61 -2.95
CA HIS A 46 -12.46 -15.11 -3.95
C HIS A 46 -13.92 -14.99 -3.51
N THR A 47 -14.20 -15.08 -2.21
CA THR A 47 -15.58 -15.00 -1.69
C THR A 47 -16.02 -13.55 -1.46
N LEU A 48 -15.10 -12.68 -1.02
CA LEU A 48 -15.43 -11.36 -0.52
C LEU A 48 -15.13 -10.22 -1.50
N ARG A 49 -14.36 -10.46 -2.56
CA ARG A 49 -14.06 -9.43 -3.57
C ARG A 49 -15.37 -8.90 -4.17
N LYS A 50 -15.44 -7.59 -4.31
CA LYS A 50 -16.53 -6.89 -5.00
C LYS A 50 -15.95 -5.93 -6.04
N GLY A 51 -16.73 -5.68 -7.08
CA GLY A 51 -16.39 -4.66 -8.06
C GLY A 51 -15.45 -5.10 -9.17
N GLY A 52 -15.10 -4.16 -10.05
CA GLY A 52 -14.19 -4.35 -11.18
C GLY A 52 -12.71 -4.34 -10.80
N TYR A 53 -11.81 -4.47 -11.78
CA TYR A 53 -10.35 -4.42 -11.55
C TYR A 53 -9.83 -3.01 -11.22
N ASN A 54 -10.67 -2.01 -11.51
CA ASN A 54 -10.49 -0.60 -11.14
C ASN A 54 -10.99 -0.28 -9.71
N GLU A 55 -11.58 -1.24 -8.99
CA GLU A 55 -12.09 -1.04 -7.63
C GLU A 55 -11.19 -1.73 -6.59
N LEU A 56 -10.66 -0.92 -5.67
CA LEU A 56 -9.77 -1.36 -4.61
C LEU A 56 -10.53 -2.07 -3.50
N ASN A 57 -10.16 -3.32 -3.23
CA ASN A 57 -10.64 -4.09 -2.08
C ASN A 57 -9.60 -4.05 -0.96
N LEU A 58 -10.04 -3.65 0.24
CA LEU A 58 -9.24 -3.65 1.47
C LEU A 58 -9.84 -4.64 2.48
N TRP A 59 -9.15 -5.73 2.78
CA TRP A 59 -9.57 -6.73 3.75
C TRP A 59 -8.82 -6.56 5.07
N PHE A 60 -9.55 -6.27 6.15
CA PHE A 60 -8.97 -6.13 7.48
C PHE A 60 -9.16 -7.42 8.28
N ILE A 61 -8.07 -8.06 8.72
CA ILE A 61 -8.10 -9.28 9.54
C ILE A 61 -7.28 -9.08 10.83
N PRO A 62 -7.60 -9.75 11.95
CA PRO A 62 -6.90 -9.54 13.22
C PRO A 62 -5.51 -10.18 13.26
N THR A 63 -5.31 -11.32 12.59
CA THR A 63 -4.06 -12.07 12.64
C THR A 63 -3.41 -12.04 11.27
N LEU A 64 -2.21 -11.49 11.18
CA LEU A 64 -1.38 -11.49 9.98
C LEU A 64 0.10 -11.49 10.42
N GLY A 65 0.98 -12.17 9.67
CA GLY A 65 2.40 -12.28 10.01
C GLY A 65 3.17 -10.96 9.90
N ASN A 66 2.70 -10.07 9.03
CA ASN A 66 3.14 -8.69 8.86
C ASN A 66 1.98 -7.71 9.16
N TYR A 67 2.18 -6.41 8.88
CA TYR A 67 1.13 -5.39 9.09
C TYR A 67 0.15 -5.29 7.92
N GLY A 68 0.58 -5.62 6.72
CA GLY A 68 -0.25 -5.66 5.53
C GLY A 68 0.52 -6.23 4.35
N PHE A 69 -0.18 -6.46 3.26
CA PHE A 69 0.39 -6.61 1.93
C PHE A 69 -0.67 -6.27 0.88
N CYS A 70 -0.24 -5.81 -0.29
CA CYS A 70 -1.07 -5.74 -1.50
C CYS A 70 -0.42 -6.42 -2.69
N THR A 71 -1.27 -6.77 -3.65
CA THR A 71 -0.83 -7.17 -4.98
C THR A 71 -0.36 -5.96 -5.79
N LEU A 72 0.71 -6.13 -6.56
CA LEU A 72 1.02 -5.27 -7.70
C LEU A 72 -0.05 -5.44 -8.81
N PRO A 73 -0.21 -4.45 -9.72
CA PRO A 73 -1.08 -4.62 -10.89
C PRO A 73 -0.63 -5.80 -11.75
N ALA A 74 -1.57 -6.67 -12.12
CA ALA A 74 -1.34 -7.75 -13.07
C ALA A 74 -1.41 -7.22 -14.50
N SER A 75 -0.65 -7.84 -15.40
CA SER A 75 -0.76 -7.58 -16.84
C SER A 75 -2.16 -7.91 -17.35
N SER A 76 -2.54 -7.36 -18.51
CA SER A 76 -3.84 -7.67 -19.13
C SER A 76 -4.00 -9.16 -19.46
N GLU A 77 -2.91 -9.88 -19.70
CA GLU A 77 -2.92 -11.31 -20.00
C GLU A 77 -3.16 -12.15 -18.75
N ASP A 78 -2.67 -11.68 -17.60
CA ASP A 78 -2.76 -12.39 -16.32
C ASP A 78 -3.96 -11.98 -15.46
N VAL A 79 -4.67 -10.92 -15.84
CA VAL A 79 -5.74 -10.32 -15.02
C VAL A 79 -6.81 -11.34 -14.65
N ALA A 80 -7.17 -12.27 -15.55
CA ALA A 80 -8.19 -13.29 -15.30
C ALA A 80 -7.81 -14.21 -14.12
N TYR A 81 -6.52 -14.45 -13.91
CA TYR A 81 -6.01 -15.27 -12.81
C TYR A 81 -5.81 -14.45 -11.54
N ALA A 82 -5.31 -13.22 -11.67
CA ALA A 82 -5.01 -12.34 -10.55
C ALA A 82 -6.25 -11.64 -9.96
N PHE A 83 -7.35 -11.54 -10.73
CA PHE A 83 -8.50 -10.69 -10.39
C PHE A 83 -9.02 -10.92 -8.98
N TYR A 84 -9.25 -12.18 -8.60
CA TYR A 84 -9.84 -12.50 -7.31
C TYR A 84 -8.91 -12.22 -6.13
N GLU A 85 -7.60 -12.20 -6.36
CA GLU A 85 -6.58 -11.97 -5.33
C GLU A 85 -6.10 -10.51 -5.29
N ASP A 86 -6.43 -9.70 -6.31
CA ASP A 86 -6.06 -8.29 -6.38
C ASP A 86 -6.66 -7.47 -5.24
N GLY A 87 -5.84 -6.63 -4.61
CA GLY A 87 -6.24 -5.81 -3.48
C GLY A 87 -5.25 -5.94 -2.33
N CYS A 88 -5.72 -5.59 -1.13
CA CYS A 88 -4.87 -5.41 0.03
C CYS A 88 -5.42 -6.12 1.26
N THR A 89 -4.58 -6.90 1.93
CA THR A 89 -4.92 -7.50 3.23
C THR A 89 -4.14 -6.77 4.32
N ILE A 90 -4.85 -6.24 5.31
CA ILE A 90 -4.31 -5.34 6.33
C ILE A 90 -4.59 -5.94 7.71
N ARG A 91 -3.60 -5.90 8.60
CA ARG A 91 -3.80 -6.27 9.99
C ARG A 91 -4.63 -5.20 10.69
N SER A 92 -5.79 -5.59 11.20
CA SER A 92 -6.83 -4.67 11.67
C SER A 92 -6.45 -3.80 12.88
N ASP A 93 -5.33 -4.09 13.54
CA ASP A 93 -4.83 -3.29 14.68
C ASP A 93 -3.89 -2.14 14.27
N THR A 94 -3.63 -1.95 12.97
CA THR A 94 -2.85 -0.82 12.40
C THR A 94 -3.72 0.39 12.02
N VAL A 95 -5.05 0.26 12.11
CA VAL A 95 -5.98 1.36 11.87
C VAL A 95 -5.79 2.50 12.89
N PRO A 96 -6.25 3.73 12.60
CA PRO A 96 -6.15 4.87 13.53
C PRO A 96 -6.71 4.58 14.93
N GLY A 97 -5.82 4.60 15.93
CA GLY A 97 -6.10 4.29 17.33
C GLY A 97 -6.08 2.80 17.68
N GLY A 98 -5.59 1.96 16.78
CA GLY A 98 -5.41 0.52 16.98
C GLY A 98 -4.28 0.16 17.97
N ARG A 99 -4.04 -1.15 18.16
CA ARG A 99 -3.10 -1.68 19.17
C ARG A 99 -1.66 -1.79 18.67
N ALA A 100 -1.41 -1.75 17.36
CA ALA A 100 -0.06 -1.82 16.80
C ALA A 100 0.67 -0.48 17.02
N LYS A 101 1.24 -0.29 18.20
CA LYS A 101 1.99 0.93 18.55
C LYS A 101 3.01 1.26 17.45
N GLU A 102 3.19 2.56 17.18
CA GLU A 102 4.02 3.11 16.09
C GLU A 102 3.48 2.90 14.66
N TYR A 103 2.51 2.01 14.48
CA TYR A 103 1.89 1.68 13.19
C TYR A 103 0.36 1.76 13.23
N ASN A 104 -0.19 2.56 14.15
CA ASN A 104 -1.62 2.68 14.41
C ASN A 104 -2.19 4.07 14.06
N LEU A 105 -1.58 4.76 13.09
CA LEU A 105 -2.12 5.99 12.52
C LEU A 105 -2.73 5.74 11.13
N GLY A 106 -2.76 4.50 10.69
CA GLY A 106 -3.37 4.06 9.44
C GLY A 106 -2.47 4.18 8.21
N LYS A 107 -1.17 4.43 8.38
CA LYS A 107 -0.24 4.60 7.24
C LYS A 107 0.12 3.28 6.58
N THR A 108 -0.07 2.15 7.26
CA THR A 108 -0.03 0.83 6.61
C THR A 108 -0.93 0.80 5.38
N VAL A 109 -2.19 1.26 5.47
CA VAL A 109 -3.06 1.27 4.27
C VAL A 109 -2.51 2.19 3.17
N THR A 110 -1.94 3.34 3.54
CA THR A 110 -1.36 4.27 2.56
C THR A 110 -0.20 3.63 1.78
N HIS A 111 0.73 2.98 2.49
CA HIS A 111 1.87 2.24 1.93
C HIS A 111 1.39 1.12 1.00
N GLU A 112 0.48 0.30 1.51
CA GLU A 112 -0.02 -0.89 0.82
C GLU A 112 -0.78 -0.50 -0.46
N VAL A 113 -1.62 0.54 -0.41
CA VAL A 113 -2.27 1.07 -1.62
C VAL A 113 -1.25 1.62 -2.63
N GLY A 114 -0.06 2.03 -2.20
CA GLY A 114 1.04 2.41 -3.08
C GLY A 114 1.49 1.24 -3.96
N HIS A 115 1.60 0.04 -3.38
CA HIS A 115 1.83 -1.19 -4.13
C HIS A 115 0.68 -1.53 -5.07
N TRP A 116 -0.58 -1.30 -4.67
CA TRP A 116 -1.72 -1.50 -5.58
C TRP A 116 -1.65 -0.57 -6.81
N PHE A 117 -1.06 0.62 -6.67
CA PHE A 117 -0.70 1.52 -7.77
C PHE A 117 0.69 1.26 -8.39
N GLY A 118 1.33 0.14 -8.05
CA GLY A 118 2.56 -0.34 -8.69
C GLY A 118 3.85 0.30 -8.21
N LEU A 119 3.85 0.98 -7.06
CA LEU A 119 5.07 1.44 -6.41
C LEU A 119 5.80 0.27 -5.75
N LEU A 120 7.13 0.29 -5.79
CA LEU A 120 7.98 -0.64 -5.06
C LEU A 120 8.49 0.04 -3.79
N HIS A 121 9.14 -0.75 -2.93
CA HIS A 121 9.83 -0.18 -1.77
C HIS A 121 10.98 0.72 -2.21
N THR A 122 11.23 1.81 -1.48
CA THR A 122 12.32 2.76 -1.79
C THR A 122 13.72 2.14 -1.74
N PHE A 123 13.86 1.03 -1.03
CA PHE A 123 15.11 0.28 -0.88
C PHE A 123 15.24 -0.90 -1.87
N GLU A 124 14.33 -1.02 -2.84
CA GLU A 124 14.46 -2.01 -3.91
C GLU A 124 15.71 -1.72 -4.75
N GLY A 125 16.44 -2.77 -5.15
CA GLY A 125 17.70 -2.63 -5.90
C GLY A 125 18.91 -2.15 -5.08
N GLY A 126 18.72 -1.62 -3.87
CA GLY A 126 19.81 -1.13 -3.02
C GLY A 126 20.60 0.03 -3.66
N CYS A 127 21.85 0.22 -3.25
CA CYS A 127 22.65 1.34 -3.76
C CYS A 127 23.07 1.17 -5.23
N GLU A 128 23.19 -0.05 -5.76
CA GLU A 128 23.79 -0.30 -7.09
C GLU A 128 22.83 -0.89 -8.13
N GLY A 129 21.60 -1.21 -7.75
CA GLY A 129 20.58 -1.73 -8.66
C GLY A 129 19.79 -0.65 -9.39
N GLU A 130 18.68 -1.07 -10.01
CA GLU A 130 17.77 -0.18 -10.77
C GLU A 130 16.82 0.64 -9.87
N GLY A 131 16.95 0.52 -8.55
CA GLY A 131 16.09 1.20 -7.59
C GLY A 131 14.65 0.67 -7.57
N ASP A 132 13.72 1.54 -7.16
CA ASP A 132 12.27 1.31 -7.19
C ASP A 132 11.64 1.66 -8.55
N TYR A 133 12.47 1.88 -9.58
CA TYR A 133 12.11 2.39 -10.91
C TYR A 133 11.42 3.77 -10.89
N VAL A 134 11.81 4.62 -9.94
CA VAL A 134 11.41 6.02 -9.87
C VAL A 134 12.64 6.91 -9.65
N ASP A 135 13.01 7.66 -10.69
CA ASP A 135 14.28 8.42 -10.74
C ASP A 135 14.45 9.46 -9.63
N ASP A 136 13.36 10.00 -9.06
CA ASP A 136 13.40 11.01 -8.01
C ASP A 136 13.32 10.45 -6.58
N THR A 137 13.34 9.12 -6.44
CA THR A 137 13.51 8.44 -5.16
C THR A 137 15.02 8.19 -4.93
N PRO A 138 15.66 8.80 -3.91
CA PRO A 138 17.07 8.51 -3.62
C PRO A 138 17.31 7.03 -3.30
N ALA A 139 18.48 6.52 -3.70
CA ALA A 139 18.85 5.14 -3.47
C ALA A 139 19.01 4.84 -1.97
N GLN A 140 18.51 3.69 -1.52
CA GLN A 140 18.50 3.29 -0.13
C GLN A 140 18.90 1.82 -0.02
N ALA A 141 19.90 1.49 0.81
CA ALA A 141 20.45 0.14 0.90
C ALA A 141 19.50 -0.86 1.60
N SER A 142 18.68 -0.38 2.53
CA SER A 142 17.81 -1.21 3.38
C SER A 142 16.68 -0.39 3.99
N PRO A 143 15.56 -1.02 4.39
CA PRO A 143 14.44 -0.33 5.03
C PRO A 143 14.88 0.47 6.26
N SER A 144 14.26 1.62 6.47
CA SER A 144 14.37 2.35 7.73
C SER A 144 13.59 1.67 8.84
N SER A 145 13.89 2.05 10.08
CA SER A 145 13.09 1.67 11.25
C SER A 145 13.07 2.81 12.24
N GLY A 146 11.94 2.99 12.92
CA GLY A 146 11.74 4.13 13.79
C GLY A 146 11.50 5.42 13.02
N CYS A 147 12.00 6.50 13.59
CA CYS A 147 11.96 7.85 13.04
C CYS A 147 13.39 8.39 12.93
N PRO A 148 14.23 7.83 12.04
CA PRO A 148 15.59 8.29 11.89
C PRO A 148 15.63 9.73 11.35
N GLU A 149 16.77 10.38 11.52
CA GLU A 149 17.06 11.71 10.95
C GLU A 149 18.38 11.65 10.19
N GLY A 150 18.42 12.24 8.99
CA GLY A 150 19.66 12.38 8.22
C GLY A 150 20.32 11.07 7.79
N ARG A 151 19.55 9.97 7.70
CA ARG A 151 20.08 8.67 7.32
C ARG A 151 20.57 8.69 5.86
N ASP A 152 21.79 8.22 5.66
CA ASP A 152 22.41 8.06 4.34
C ASP A 152 23.09 6.70 4.29
N SER A 153 22.42 5.74 3.67
CA SER A 153 22.93 4.37 3.51
C SER A 153 23.68 4.17 2.20
N CYS A 154 23.59 5.12 1.28
CA CYS A 154 24.23 5.11 -0.04
C CYS A 154 25.00 6.43 -0.28
N PRO A 155 26.06 6.72 0.49
CA PRO A 155 26.74 8.02 0.50
C PRO A 155 27.44 8.38 -0.81
N ASP A 156 27.70 7.39 -1.67
CA ASP A 156 28.26 7.58 -3.00
C ASP A 156 27.18 7.85 -4.07
N LYS A 157 25.90 7.90 -3.69
CA LYS A 157 24.75 8.25 -4.55
C LYS A 157 24.16 9.61 -4.13
N PRO A 158 23.42 10.30 -5.02
CA PRO A 158 22.78 11.56 -4.68
C PRO A 158 21.59 11.39 -3.71
N GLY A 159 21.51 12.28 -2.72
CA GLY A 159 20.37 12.36 -1.81
C GLY A 159 20.59 11.61 -0.48
N LEU A 160 19.66 11.81 0.46
CA LEU A 160 19.59 11.03 1.70
C LEU A 160 18.53 9.94 1.53
N ASP A 161 18.58 8.91 2.37
CA ASP A 161 17.55 7.87 2.39
C ASP A 161 16.16 8.54 2.53
N PRO A 162 15.16 8.13 1.73
CA PRO A 162 13.82 8.72 1.73
C PRO A 162 12.97 8.28 2.93
N ILE A 163 13.47 8.53 4.15
CA ILE A 163 12.93 8.03 5.43
C ILE A 163 11.51 8.51 5.79
N HIS A 164 10.99 9.50 5.06
CA HIS A 164 9.64 10.05 5.19
C HIS A 164 8.69 9.59 4.07
N ASN A 165 9.19 8.82 3.12
CA ASN A 165 8.39 8.31 2.01
C ASN A 165 7.46 7.18 2.48
N PHE A 166 6.21 7.19 2.02
CA PHE A 166 5.24 6.15 2.39
C PHE A 166 5.68 4.74 1.98
N MET A 167 6.59 4.57 1.01
CA MET A 167 7.09 3.27 0.53
C MET A 167 8.35 2.77 1.27
N ASP A 168 8.80 3.46 2.32
CA ASP A 168 9.80 2.95 3.27
C ASP A 168 9.11 2.18 4.42
N TYR A 169 9.86 1.77 5.46
CA TYR A 169 9.39 1.05 6.66
C TYR A 169 9.53 1.82 7.99
N SER A 170 9.65 3.15 7.92
CA SER A 170 9.62 4.02 9.10
C SER A 170 8.30 3.90 9.91
N TYR A 171 8.27 4.48 11.11
CA TYR A 171 7.03 4.57 11.89
C TYR A 171 6.01 5.50 11.23
N ASP A 172 4.71 5.23 11.47
CA ASP A 172 3.61 5.99 10.88
C ASP A 172 3.72 7.50 11.11
N ALA A 173 4.24 7.90 12.28
CA ALA A 173 4.39 9.30 12.67
C ALA A 173 5.40 10.06 11.80
N CYS A 174 6.25 9.35 11.06
CA CYS A 174 7.34 9.91 10.28
C CYS A 174 7.09 9.89 8.78
N TYR A 175 6.06 9.19 8.30
CA TYR A 175 5.67 9.29 6.90
C TYR A 175 4.98 10.61 6.57
N LYS A 176 5.28 11.14 5.38
CA LYS A 176 4.81 12.44 4.94
C LYS A 176 4.44 12.48 3.47
N GLU A 177 5.14 11.78 2.58
CA GLU A 177 4.98 12.00 1.15
C GLU A 177 5.15 10.78 0.23
N PHE A 178 4.62 10.94 -0.98
CA PHE A 178 5.11 10.30 -2.20
C PHE A 178 5.91 11.32 -3.00
N THR A 179 6.90 10.89 -3.78
CA THR A 179 7.61 11.78 -4.71
C THR A 179 6.74 12.11 -5.94
N PRO A 180 7.01 13.22 -6.65
CA PRO A 180 6.38 13.48 -7.95
C PRO A 180 6.51 12.32 -8.95
N GLY A 181 7.68 11.67 -9.03
CA GLY A 181 7.92 10.52 -9.89
C GLY A 181 7.07 9.30 -9.50
N GLN A 182 6.90 9.05 -8.20
CA GLN A 182 5.98 8.00 -7.72
C GLN A 182 4.54 8.32 -8.14
N VAL A 183 4.09 9.57 -8.02
CA VAL A 183 2.75 9.98 -8.47
C VAL A 183 2.56 9.74 -9.97
N ASP A 184 3.55 10.09 -10.79
CA ASP A 184 3.50 9.85 -12.24
C ASP A 184 3.47 8.35 -12.57
N ARG A 185 4.23 7.53 -11.85
CA ARG A 185 4.20 6.07 -11.97
C ARG A 185 2.81 5.52 -11.62
N MET A 186 2.21 5.95 -10.50
CA MET A 186 0.86 5.53 -10.10
C MET A 186 -0.17 5.83 -11.18
N ARG A 187 -0.09 7.00 -11.83
CA ARG A 187 -1.00 7.39 -12.93
C ARG A 187 -0.82 6.55 -14.19
N LYS A 188 0.44 6.23 -14.55
CA LYS A 188 0.76 5.34 -15.68
C LYS A 188 0.22 3.94 -15.42
N VAL A 189 0.43 3.41 -14.22
CA VAL A 189 -0.10 2.10 -13.80
C VAL A 189 -1.62 2.10 -13.84
N TRP A 190 -2.27 3.12 -13.28
CA TRP A 190 -3.72 3.24 -13.34
C TRP A 190 -4.23 3.17 -14.78
N SER A 191 -3.67 3.99 -15.66
CA SER A 191 -4.12 4.09 -17.06
C SER A 191 -3.87 2.80 -17.85
N GLY A 192 -2.71 2.16 -17.64
CA GLY A 192 -2.31 0.96 -18.38
C GLY A 192 -2.98 -0.33 -17.90
N TYR A 193 -3.24 -0.45 -16.60
CA TYR A 193 -3.62 -1.74 -16.01
C TYR A 193 -5.00 -1.77 -15.37
N ARG A 194 -5.53 -0.62 -14.94
CA ARG A 194 -6.77 -0.58 -14.13
C ARG A 194 -7.93 0.15 -14.81
N ALA A 195 -7.66 1.28 -15.45
CA ALA A 195 -8.68 2.20 -15.95
C ALA A 195 -9.59 1.63 -17.03
N TRP A 196 -9.16 0.62 -17.79
CA TRP A 196 -9.98 0.00 -18.84
C TRP A 196 -11.11 -0.88 -18.28
N ALA A 197 -11.02 -1.29 -17.01
CA ALA A 197 -12.00 -2.18 -16.38
C ALA A 197 -13.30 -1.46 -15.94
N VAL A 198 -13.63 -0.35 -16.58
CA VAL A 198 -14.88 0.39 -16.38
C VAL A 198 -15.97 -0.35 -17.17
N GLU A 199 -16.71 -1.20 -16.46
CA GLU A 199 -17.83 -2.02 -16.97
C GLU A 199 -17.45 -3.11 -17.99
N ALA A 200 -17.17 -4.30 -17.47
CA ALA A 200 -17.51 -5.57 -18.11
C ALA A 200 -18.71 -6.19 -17.39
#